data_AF-A0A7X7T9N1-F1
#
_entry.id   AF-A0A7X7T9N1-F1
#
_cell.length_a   1.000
_cell.length_b   1.000
_cell.length_c   1.000
_cell.angle_alpha   90.00
_cell.angle_beta   90.00
_cell.angle_gamma   90.00
#
_symmetry.space_group_name_H-M   'P 1'
#
loop_
_entity.id
_entity.type
_entity.pdbx_description
1 polymer ?
#
loop_
_entity_poly.entity_id
_entity_poly.type
_entity_poly.pdbx_seq_one_letter_code
_entity_poly.pdbx_strand_id
1 'polypeptide(L)'
;MKAESERRRERRLRYNWPIWFSENFSSLLTQGQMVDLSSSGAAFTCYSDRCPDAGEKITARFSVPRYGENDSFDMENFIRDGRICRIDEITPFVRRVAVQFGEPLPFRPGENADDEAVMTEDTFKIDESAHSVAVN
;
A
#
# COMPACT_ATOMS: atom_id res chain seq x y z
N MET A 1 -1.73 -23.92 -21.40
CA MET A 1 -1.94 -22.95 -20.31
C MET A 1 -2.08 -21.58 -20.95
N LYS A 2 -3.25 -20.93 -20.91
CA LYS A 2 -3.43 -19.56 -21.44
C LYS A 2 -2.76 -18.61 -20.45
N ALA A 3 -1.71 -17.91 -20.89
CA ALA A 3 -1.31 -16.69 -20.23
C ALA A 3 -2.52 -15.76 -20.29
N GLU A 4 -3.17 -15.53 -19.15
CA GLU A 4 -4.17 -14.48 -19.03
C GLU A 4 -3.46 -13.18 -19.40
N SER A 5 -3.77 -12.69 -20.60
CA SER A 5 -3.28 -11.42 -21.12
C SER A 5 -3.45 -10.38 -20.03
N GLU A 6 -2.34 -9.93 -19.46
CA GLU A 6 -2.30 -8.94 -18.40
C GLU A 6 -2.95 -7.66 -18.92
N ARG A 7 -4.22 -7.45 -18.55
CA ARG A 7 -5.02 -6.29 -19.01
C ARG A 7 -4.63 -5.00 -18.29
N ARG A 8 -3.80 -5.10 -17.25
CA ARG A 8 -3.45 -3.97 -16.39
C ARG A 8 -2.35 -3.15 -17.06
N ARG A 9 -2.58 -1.85 -17.19
CA ARG A 9 -1.65 -0.90 -17.82
C ARG A 9 -0.52 -0.44 -16.89
N GLU A 10 -0.55 -0.84 -15.63
CA GLU A 10 0.35 -0.39 -14.57
C GLU A 10 0.51 -1.49 -13.50
N ARG A 11 1.72 -1.62 -12.95
CA ARG A 11 1.98 -2.42 -11.75
C ARG A 11 1.30 -1.78 -10.54
N ARG A 12 0.89 -2.59 -9.56
CA ARG A 12 0.29 -2.09 -8.33
C ARG A 12 1.25 -2.21 -7.16
N LEU A 13 1.44 -1.13 -6.42
CA LEU A 13 2.17 -1.13 -5.16
C LEU A 13 1.34 -1.84 -4.11
N ARG A 14 1.89 -2.87 -3.46
CA ARG A 14 1.21 -3.63 -2.40
C ARG A 14 1.80 -3.24 -1.05
N TYR A 15 0.95 -2.76 -0.16
CA TYR A 15 1.35 -2.36 1.20
C TYR A 15 0.12 -2.33 2.10
N ASN A 16 0.33 -2.46 3.41
CA ASN A 16 -0.72 -2.71 4.41
C ASN A 16 -1.00 -1.50 5.31
N TRP A 17 -0.91 -0.28 4.77
CA TRP A 17 -1.15 0.94 5.57
C TRP A 17 -2.63 1.29 5.68
N PRO A 18 -3.01 2.06 6.72
CA PRO A 18 -4.39 2.50 6.88
C PRO A 18 -4.84 3.41 5.74
N ILE A 19 -6.11 3.28 5.40
CA ILE A 19 -6.85 4.19 4.53
C ILE A 19 -8.09 4.66 5.29
N TRP A 20 -8.39 5.94 5.20
CA TRP A 20 -9.60 6.52 5.78
C TRP A 20 -10.52 6.92 4.65
N PHE A 21 -11.79 6.53 4.71
CA PHE A 21 -12.76 6.87 3.67
C PHE A 21 -14.12 7.22 4.25
N SER A 22 -14.88 7.99 3.49
CA SER A 22 -16.28 8.28 3.75
C SER A 22 -17.00 8.69 2.46
N GLU A 23 -18.34 8.64 2.45
CA GLU A 23 -19.14 9.18 1.34
C GLU A 23 -18.99 10.70 1.21
N ASN A 24 -18.69 11.39 2.33
CA ASN A 24 -18.43 12.83 2.39
C ASN A 24 -17.56 13.15 3.61
N PHE A 25 -16.64 14.11 3.52
CA PHE A 25 -15.77 14.55 4.63
C PHE A 25 -16.52 15.16 5.82
N SER A 26 -17.81 15.44 5.69
CA SER A 26 -18.68 15.84 6.80
C SER A 26 -19.14 14.68 7.68
N SER A 27 -18.90 13.44 7.26
CA SER A 27 -19.34 12.22 7.95
C SER A 27 -18.19 11.53 8.70
N LEU A 28 -18.54 10.53 9.51
CA LEU A 28 -17.57 9.75 10.27
C LEU A 28 -16.61 9.03 9.31
N LEU A 29 -15.31 9.29 9.44
CA LEU A 29 -14.28 8.57 8.67
C LEU A 29 -14.26 7.10 9.11
N THR A 30 -14.44 6.21 8.14
CA THR A 30 -14.24 4.78 8.33
C THR A 30 -12.81 4.42 8.00
N GLN A 31 -12.19 3.60 8.86
CA GLN A 31 -10.85 3.09 8.63
C GLN A 31 -10.92 1.74 7.90
N GLY A 32 -10.12 1.62 6.85
CA GLY A 32 -9.80 0.38 6.17
C GLY A 32 -8.29 0.14 6.14
N GLN A 33 -7.88 -0.91 5.44
CA GLN A 33 -6.48 -1.27 5.24
C GLN A 33 -6.19 -1.41 3.75
N MET A 34 -5.19 -0.68 3.28
CA MET A 34 -4.73 -0.75 1.90
C MET A 34 -4.25 -2.18 1.58
N VAL A 35 -4.53 -2.63 0.36
CA VAL A 35 -4.07 -3.91 -0.18
C VAL A 35 -3.17 -3.67 -1.39
N ASP A 36 -3.64 -2.83 -2.32
CA ASP A 36 -2.89 -2.45 -3.50
C ASP A 36 -3.27 -1.06 -4.00
N LEU A 37 -2.31 -0.37 -4.62
CA LEU A 37 -2.48 0.98 -5.15
C LEU A 37 -1.89 1.09 -6.57
N SER A 38 -2.58 1.83 -7.43
CA SER A 38 -2.13 2.27 -8.74
C SER A 38 -2.43 3.76 -8.91
N SER A 39 -1.89 4.38 -9.95
CA SER A 39 -2.19 5.79 -10.24
C SER A 39 -3.68 6.05 -10.43
N SER A 40 -4.42 5.08 -10.97
CA SER A 40 -5.84 5.22 -11.35
C SER A 40 -6.85 4.68 -10.32
N GLY A 41 -6.38 4.02 -9.26
CA GLY A 41 -7.26 3.41 -8.28
C GLY A 41 -6.53 2.58 -7.23
N ALA A 42 -7.28 2.12 -6.25
CA ALA A 42 -6.78 1.35 -5.12
C ALA A 42 -7.69 0.16 -4.81
N ALA A 43 -7.16 -0.79 -4.06
CA ALA A 43 -7.96 -1.79 -3.37
C ALA A 43 -7.61 -1.77 -1.89
N PHE A 44 -8.64 -1.85 -1.04
CA PHE A 44 -8.50 -1.89 0.40
C PHE A 44 -9.51 -2.86 1.01
N THR A 45 -9.29 -3.26 2.25
CA THR A 45 -10.27 -4.00 3.05
C THR A 45 -10.94 -3.10 4.06
N CYS A 46 -12.23 -3.34 4.31
CA CYS A 46 -12.98 -2.70 5.38
C CYS A 46 -13.94 -3.72 6.03
N TYR A 47 -14.46 -3.37 7.20
CA TYR A 47 -15.49 -4.17 7.85
C TYR A 47 -16.81 -4.11 7.07
N SER A 48 -17.57 -5.20 7.09
CA SER A 48 -18.81 -5.35 6.33
C SER A 48 -19.92 -4.40 6.77
N ASP A 49 -19.94 -3.97 8.03
CA ASP A 49 -20.92 -3.06 8.62
C ASP A 49 -20.73 -1.60 8.19
N ARG A 50 -19.55 -1.25 7.69
CA ARG A 50 -19.18 0.10 7.22
C ARG A 50 -18.63 0.07 5.79
N CYS A 51 -18.96 -0.97 5.04
CA CYS A 51 -18.58 -1.10 3.64
C CYS A 51 -19.52 -0.25 2.78
N PRO A 52 -19.00 0.61 1.90
CA PRO A 52 -19.83 1.32 0.92
C PRO A 52 -20.38 0.33 -0.12
N ASP A 53 -21.41 0.75 -0.85
CA ASP A 53 -22.03 -0.05 -1.90
C ASP A 53 -21.33 0.10 -3.25
N ALA A 54 -21.53 -0.88 -4.13
CA ALA A 54 -20.96 -0.86 -5.46
C ALA A 54 -21.53 0.30 -6.28
N GLY A 55 -20.65 1.08 -6.92
CA GLY A 55 -21.03 2.27 -7.69
C GLY A 55 -21.09 3.55 -6.87
N GLU A 56 -21.00 3.51 -5.54
CA GLU A 56 -20.98 4.71 -4.72
C GLU A 56 -19.71 5.53 -4.91
N LYS A 57 -19.80 6.82 -4.57
CA LYS A 57 -18.65 7.72 -4.54
C LYS A 57 -18.18 7.86 -3.10
N ILE A 58 -16.88 7.72 -2.91
CA ILE A 58 -16.23 7.94 -1.62
C ILE A 58 -15.11 8.96 -1.81
N THR A 59 -14.77 9.64 -0.73
CA THR A 59 -13.48 10.33 -0.62
C THR A 59 -12.57 9.51 0.28
N ALA A 60 -11.38 9.21 -0.22
CA ALA A 60 -10.37 8.41 0.45
C ALA A 60 -9.14 9.26 0.78
N ARG A 61 -8.61 9.07 1.98
CA ARG A 61 -7.35 9.64 2.48
C ARG A 61 -6.39 8.51 2.79
N PHE A 62 -5.18 8.56 2.23
CA PHE A 62 -4.15 7.55 2.44
C PHE A 62 -2.76 8.16 2.25
N SER A 63 -1.73 7.45 2.72
CA SER A 63 -0.33 7.81 2.49
C SER A 63 0.29 6.83 1.49
N VAL A 64 1.22 7.32 0.69
CA VAL A 64 1.97 6.53 -0.28
C VAL A 64 3.46 6.67 0.06
N PRO A 65 4.19 5.56 0.24
CA PRO A 65 5.62 5.63 0.45
C PRO A 65 6.30 6.10 -0.85
N ARG A 66 7.27 7.02 -0.71
CA ARG A 66 8.07 7.52 -1.81
C ARG A 66 9.55 7.45 -1.44
N TYR A 67 10.33 6.80 -2.30
CA TYR A 67 11.78 6.82 -2.21
C TYR A 67 12.28 8.10 -2.88
N GLY A 68 12.93 8.97 -2.09
CA GLY A 68 13.58 10.19 -2.57
C GLY A 68 14.99 9.93 -3.10
N GLU A 69 15.59 10.93 -3.78
CA GLU A 69 16.92 10.85 -4.42
C GLU A 69 18.09 10.50 -3.47
N ASN A 70 17.88 10.59 -2.14
CA ASN A 70 18.90 10.35 -1.11
C ASN A 70 18.59 9.15 -0.21
N ASP A 71 17.83 8.15 -0.69
CA ASP A 71 17.36 7.03 0.14
C ASP A 71 16.53 7.49 1.36
N SER A 72 15.96 8.70 1.26
CA SER A 72 15.05 9.23 2.27
C SER A 72 13.68 8.60 2.06
N PHE A 73 13.18 7.90 3.08
CA PHE A 73 11.81 7.42 3.11
C PHE A 73 10.86 8.59 3.38
N ASP A 74 10.24 9.12 2.33
CA ASP A 74 9.23 10.16 2.46
C ASP A 74 7.82 9.56 2.33
N MET A 75 6.86 10.20 3.00
CA MET A 75 5.46 9.78 3.01
C MET A 75 4.59 10.89 2.44
N GLU A 76 4.04 10.64 1.27
CA GLU A 76 3.16 11.62 0.62
C GLU A 76 1.69 11.29 0.92
N ASN A 77 0.95 12.27 1.45
CA ASN A 77 -0.44 12.11 1.83
C ASN A 77 -1.37 12.55 0.70
N PHE A 78 -2.32 11.69 0.35
CA PHE A 78 -3.29 11.94 -0.70
C PHE A 78 -4.72 11.95 -0.17
N ILE A 79 -5.51 12.82 -0.78
CA ILE A 79 -6.97 12.81 -0.70
C ILE A 79 -7.47 12.64 -2.13
N ARG A 80 -8.30 11.62 -2.37
CA ARG A 80 -8.85 11.32 -3.68
C ARG A 80 -10.31 10.93 -3.58
N ASP A 81 -11.13 11.57 -4.39
CA ASP A 81 -12.47 11.09 -4.69
C ASP A 81 -12.37 9.88 -5.61
N GLY A 82 -13.21 8.89 -5.37
CA GLY A 82 -13.24 7.68 -6.18
C GLY A 82 -14.62 7.04 -6.20
N ARG A 83 -14.83 6.17 -7.17
CA ARG A 83 -16.04 5.37 -7.31
C ARG A 83 -15.72 3.92 -6.97
N ILE A 84 -16.59 3.27 -6.19
CA ILE A 84 -16.50 1.85 -5.91
C ILE A 84 -16.80 1.05 -7.17
N CYS A 85 -15.83 0.28 -7.65
CA CYS A 85 -15.96 -0.54 -8.85
C CYS A 85 -16.38 -1.97 -8.54
N ARG A 86 -15.87 -2.53 -7.44
CA ARG A 86 -16.07 -3.93 -7.07
C ARG A 86 -15.97 -4.10 -5.57
N ILE A 87 -16.78 -4.98 -5.03
CA ILE A 87 -16.72 -5.42 -3.64
C ILE A 87 -16.67 -6.94 -3.67
N ASP A 88 -15.61 -7.50 -3.11
CA ASP A 88 -15.44 -8.93 -2.95
C ASP A 88 -15.67 -9.31 -1.47
N GLU A 89 -16.44 -10.35 -1.21
CA GLU A 89 -16.56 -10.92 0.13
C GLU A 89 -15.31 -11.77 0.42
N ILE A 90 -14.53 -11.38 1.44
CA ILE A 90 -13.39 -12.19 1.88
C ILE A 90 -13.81 -13.09 3.04
N THR A 91 -14.53 -12.51 4.00
CA THR A 91 -15.16 -13.21 5.12
C THR A 91 -16.53 -12.57 5.41
N PRO A 92 -17.37 -13.18 6.25
CA PRO A 92 -18.63 -12.57 6.68
C PRO A 92 -18.49 -11.19 7.31
N PHE A 93 -17.29 -10.82 7.79
CA PHE A 93 -17.00 -9.57 8.49
C PHE A 93 -16.12 -8.61 7.69
N VAL A 94 -15.44 -9.08 6.64
CA VAL A 94 -14.45 -8.30 5.90
C VAL A 94 -14.75 -8.33 4.41
N ARG A 95 -14.83 -7.13 3.84
CA ARG A 95 -14.99 -6.90 2.41
C ARG A 95 -13.70 -6.36 1.83
N ARG A 96 -13.38 -6.75 0.60
CA ARG A 96 -12.33 -6.12 -0.21
C ARG A 96 -13.00 -5.22 -1.23
N VAL A 97 -12.67 -3.95 -1.18
CA VAL A 97 -13.25 -2.90 -1.99
C VAL A 97 -12.21 -2.44 -3.00
N ALA A 98 -12.59 -2.38 -4.27
CA ALA A 98 -11.81 -1.77 -5.33
C ALA A 98 -12.41 -0.42 -5.69
N VAL A 99 -11.61 0.63 -5.62
CA VAL A 99 -11.98 2.01 -5.94
C VAL A 99 -11.20 2.49 -7.16
N GLN A 100 -11.89 3.17 -8.06
CA GLN A 100 -11.28 3.92 -9.16
C GLN A 100 -11.28 5.40 -8.80
N PHE A 101 -10.12 6.05 -8.88
CA PHE A 101 -10.02 7.47 -8.57
C PHE A 101 -10.65 8.31 -9.69
N GLY A 102 -11.32 9.40 -9.31
CA GLY A 102 -11.84 10.38 -10.25
C GLY A 102 -10.71 11.19 -10.90
N GLU A 103 -9.68 11.51 -10.13
CA GLU A 103 -8.43 12.11 -10.60
C GLU A 103 -7.26 11.16 -10.31
N PRO A 104 -6.42 10.83 -11.31
CA PRO A 104 -5.28 9.96 -11.08
C PRO A 104 -4.26 10.61 -10.12
N LEU A 105 -3.42 9.77 -9.52
CA LEU A 105 -2.23 10.23 -8.82
C LEU A 105 -1.22 10.81 -9.83
N PRO A 106 -0.39 11.80 -9.43
CA PRO A 106 0.58 12.43 -10.32
C PRO A 106 1.76 11.51 -10.68
N PHE A 107 1.81 10.30 -10.15
CA PHE A 107 2.83 9.29 -10.42
C PHE A 107 2.23 7.87 -10.39
N ARG A 108 3.04 6.88 -10.75
CA ARG A 108 2.69 5.45 -10.76
C ARG A 108 3.33 4.73 -9.57
N PRO A 109 2.60 4.48 -8.47
CA PRO A 109 3.19 3.98 -7.24
C PRO A 109 3.84 2.60 -7.40
N GLY A 110 3.33 1.76 -8.30
CA GLY A 110 3.85 0.41 -8.52
C GLY A 110 5.09 0.31 -9.39
N GLU A 111 5.55 1.42 -10.00
CA GLU A 111 6.76 1.48 -10.80
C GLU A 111 7.99 1.91 -9.97
N ASN A 112 7.79 2.66 -8.88
CA ASN A 112 8.86 3.08 -7.96
C ASN A 112 9.21 2.03 -6.89
N ALA A 113 8.60 0.84 -6.93
CA ALA A 113 8.88 -0.23 -5.98
C ALA A 113 10.10 -1.10 -6.37
N ASP A 114 10.69 -0.80 -7.53
CA ASP A 114 11.94 -1.40 -7.98
C ASP A 114 13.06 -0.38 -7.73
N ASP A 115 13.59 -0.40 -6.51
CA ASP A 115 15.04 -0.40 -6.25
C ASP A 115 15.22 -0.77 -4.76
N GLU A 116 15.90 -1.90 -4.52
CA GLU A 116 16.49 -2.29 -3.25
C GLU A 116 15.57 -2.76 -2.10
N ALA A 117 15.01 -3.97 -2.26
CA ALA A 117 14.95 -4.90 -1.13
C ALA A 117 16.38 -5.37 -0.79
N VAL A 118 17.18 -4.51 -0.16
CA VAL A 118 18.47 -4.93 0.40
C VAL A 118 18.19 -5.80 1.61
N MET A 119 18.21 -7.11 1.37
CA MET A 119 18.54 -8.11 2.37
C MET A 119 20.02 -7.93 2.71
N THR A 120 20.38 -7.03 3.64
CA THR A 120 21.69 -7.15 4.29
C THR A 120 21.60 -8.29 5.29
N GLU A 121 22.10 -9.45 4.88
CA GLU A 121 22.47 -10.53 5.79
C GLU A 121 23.48 -10.00 6.82
N ASP A 122 23.09 -10.06 8.10
CA ASP A 122 23.96 -9.88 9.25
C ASP A 122 25.22 -10.74 9.10
N THR A 123 26.36 -10.10 8.88
CA THR A 123 27.66 -10.72 9.18
C THR A 123 28.30 -9.98 10.35
N PHE A 124 27.85 -10.31 11.56
CA PHE A 124 28.58 -9.99 12.78
C PHE A 124 29.86 -10.83 12.81
N LYS A 125 31.00 -10.23 12.47
CA LYS A 125 32.31 -10.81 12.78
C LYS A 125 32.61 -10.52 14.26
N ILE A 126 32.59 -11.56 15.07
CA ILE A 126 33.12 -11.54 16.43
C ILE A 126 34.65 -11.52 16.29
N ASP A 127 35.28 -10.43 16.73
CA ASP A 127 36.73 -10.30 16.83
C ASP A 127 37.21 -11.06 18.07
N GLU A 128 37.82 -12.22 17.85
CA GLU A 128 38.50 -13.01 18.87
C GLU A 128 39.96 -12.53 18.99
N SER A 129 40.18 -11.44 19.73
CA SER A 129 41.53 -11.07 20.18
C SER A 129 41.89 -11.86 21.44
N ALA A 130 42.44 -13.07 21.22
CA ALA A 130 42.99 -13.89 22.27
C ALA A 130 44.19 -13.22 22.95
N HIS A 131 44.15 -13.21 24.28
CA HIS A 131 45.17 -12.71 25.19
C HIS A 131 46.55 -13.33 24.93
N SER A 132 47.56 -12.47 24.83
CA SER A 132 48.96 -12.83 25.05
C SER A 132 49.17 -13.09 26.55
N VAL A 133 49.37 -14.35 26.94
CA VAL A 133 49.98 -14.70 28.23
C VAL A 133 51.39 -15.20 27.93
N ALA A 134 52.38 -14.33 28.19
CA ALA A 134 53.78 -14.70 28.21
C ALA A 134 54.06 -15.46 29.51
N VAL A 135 54.54 -16.69 29.36
CA VAL A 135 55.13 -17.51 30.42
C VAL A 135 56.49 -16.92 30.78
N ASN A 136 56.72 -16.67 32.06
CA ASN A 136 58.04 -16.59 32.68
C ASN A 136 57.98 -17.27 34.03
#